data_AF-K1RUM0-F1
#
_entry.id   AF-K1RUM0-F1
#
_cell.length_a   1.000
_cell.length_b   1.000
_cell.length_c   1.000
_cell.angle_alpha   90.00
_cell.angle_beta   90.00
_cell.angle_gamma   90.00
#
_symmetry.space_group_name_H-M   'P 1'
#
loop_
_entity.id
_entity.type
_entity.pdbx_description
1 polymer ?
#
loop_
_entity_poly.entity_id
_entity_poly.type
_entity_poly.pdbx_seq_one_letter_code
_entity_poly.pdbx_strand_id
1 'polypeptide(L)'
;DGCNTVCEGNGWGKSTLAAFLRVMLFGFRNEGKRDPLENERKRYSPWQKGVYGGELQFESEGKQYSVRRTFGSKSAEDEFQLTDTKTNLPCSDFTQNLGEELFRIDAGSFERTIFISQNDCETFVTDGINAKIGNLAENTDDINNFETADKRLNDLLNSMSPSRKTGSLRQSKDRITELKTQIRNGQEIQNTMESIDTRKKDGDRGERKAFCGTDRTAGETKGTGNL
;
A
#
# COMPACT_ATOMS: atom_id res chain seq x y z
N ASP A 1 -33.58 25.63 -13.24
CA ASP A 1 -33.60 24.17 -13.01
C ASP A 1 -32.37 23.74 -12.25
N GLY A 2 -32.51 22.83 -11.29
CA GLY A 2 -31.40 22.41 -10.43
C GLY A 2 -31.76 22.07 -8.99
N CYS A 3 -33.05 22.08 -8.61
CA CYS A 3 -33.50 21.67 -7.28
C CYS A 3 -34.49 20.51 -7.43
N ASN A 4 -34.09 19.33 -6.97
CA ASN A 4 -34.98 18.18 -6.83
C ASN A 4 -35.49 18.16 -5.39
N THR A 5 -36.80 18.36 -5.19
CA THR A 5 -37.40 18.38 -3.86
C THR A 5 -38.13 17.07 -3.58
N VAL A 6 -37.80 16.41 -2.46
CA VAL A 6 -38.51 15.22 -1.96
C VAL A 6 -39.20 15.58 -0.65
N CYS A 7 -40.48 15.98 -0.73
CA CYS A 7 -41.30 16.38 0.42
C CYS A 7 -42.16 15.23 0.91
N GLU A 8 -41.58 14.36 1.72
CA GLU A 8 -42.26 13.19 2.25
C GLU A 8 -42.19 13.14 3.78
N GLY A 9 -43.10 12.40 4.42
CA GLY A 9 -43.14 12.26 5.87
C GLY A 9 -41.87 11.69 6.50
N ASN A 10 -41.76 11.79 7.82
CA ASN A 10 -40.72 11.06 8.56
C ASN A 10 -40.91 9.56 8.38
N GLY A 11 -39.81 8.82 8.21
CA GLY A 11 -39.85 7.39 7.97
C GLY A 11 -40.03 6.98 6.50
N TRP A 12 -40.22 7.92 5.56
CA TRP A 12 -40.32 7.60 4.13
C TRP A 12 -39.01 7.07 3.51
N GLY A 13 -37.87 7.28 4.19
CA GLY A 13 -36.56 6.77 3.74
C GLY A 13 -35.67 7.80 3.06
N LYS A 14 -35.92 9.10 3.22
CA LYS A 14 -35.06 10.18 2.69
C LYS A 14 -33.60 10.04 3.16
N SER A 15 -33.38 9.79 4.45
CA SER A 15 -32.04 9.56 4.99
C SER A 15 -31.43 8.24 4.49
N THR A 16 -32.27 7.23 4.22
CA THR A 16 -31.83 5.97 3.61
C THR A 16 -31.35 6.18 2.18
N LEU A 17 -32.03 7.03 1.40
CA LEU A 17 -31.60 7.41 0.05
C LEU A 17 -30.26 8.17 0.08
N ALA A 18 -30.08 9.12 1.00
CA ALA A 18 -28.81 9.82 1.16
C ALA A 18 -27.67 8.86 1.55
N ALA A 19 -27.94 7.93 2.48
CA ALA A 19 -26.98 6.88 2.84
C ALA A 19 -26.66 5.97 1.65
N PHE A 20 -27.66 5.60 0.84
CA PHE A 20 -27.47 4.81 -0.36
C PHE A 20 -26.54 5.50 -1.37
N LEU A 21 -26.78 6.78 -1.68
CA LEU A 21 -25.91 7.55 -2.57
C LEU A 21 -24.48 7.59 -2.06
N ARG A 22 -24.29 7.87 -0.76
CA ARG A 22 -22.96 7.89 -0.13
C ARG A 22 -22.26 6.54 -0.26
N VAL A 23 -22.95 5.44 0.05
CA VAL A 23 -22.39 4.08 -0.02
C VAL A 23 -22.05 3.68 -1.45
N MET A 24 -22.88 4.03 -2.43
CA MET A 24 -22.61 3.75 -3.85
C MET A 24 -21.40 4.53 -4.38
N LEU A 25 -21.14 5.73 -3.86
CA LEU A 25 -20.02 6.58 -4.28
C LEU A 25 -18.72 6.27 -3.54
N PHE A 26 -18.79 6.08 -2.22
CA PHE A 26 -17.62 6.01 -1.32
C PHE A 26 -17.49 4.70 -0.53
N GLY A 27 -18.45 3.78 -0.62
CA GLY A 27 -18.47 2.54 0.19
C GLY A 27 -18.96 2.75 1.63
N PHE A 28 -18.87 1.70 2.45
CA PHE A 28 -19.31 1.74 3.86
C PHE A 28 -18.25 2.38 4.78
N ARG A 29 -18.73 3.00 5.86
CA ARG A 29 -17.87 3.48 6.96
C ARG A 29 -17.86 2.46 8.08
N ASN A 30 -16.89 2.63 8.99
CA ASN A 30 -16.89 1.98 10.30
C ASN A 30 -17.04 0.44 10.25
N GLU A 31 -16.58 -0.21 9.18
CA GLU A 31 -16.72 -1.65 9.00
C GLU A 31 -16.05 -2.47 10.13
N GLY A 32 -15.02 -1.90 10.76
CA GLY A 32 -14.33 -2.49 11.91
C GLY A 32 -15.06 -2.35 13.25
N LYS A 33 -16.15 -1.57 13.33
CA LYS A 33 -16.92 -1.44 14.57
C LYS A 33 -17.71 -2.72 14.84
N ARG A 34 -17.65 -3.18 16.09
CA ARG A 34 -18.36 -4.38 16.55
C ARG A 34 -19.87 -4.14 16.64
N ASP A 35 -20.25 -2.93 17.09
CA ASP A 35 -21.65 -2.52 17.22
C ASP A 35 -22.35 -2.48 15.84
N PRO A 36 -23.42 -3.25 15.64
CA PRO A 36 -24.21 -3.24 14.40
C PRO A 36 -24.88 -1.89 14.08
N LEU A 37 -25.15 -1.04 15.08
CA LEU A 37 -25.75 0.28 14.85
C LEU A 37 -24.74 1.27 14.26
N GLU A 38 -23.46 1.15 14.65
CA GLU A 38 -22.36 1.94 14.09
C GLU A 38 -21.79 1.34 12.80
N ASN A 39 -21.91 0.02 12.63
CA ASN A 39 -21.46 -0.69 11.45
C ASN A 39 -22.54 -0.64 10.36
N GLU A 40 -22.44 0.35 9.49
CA GLU A 40 -23.42 0.58 8.42
C GLU A 40 -23.63 -0.63 7.52
N ARG A 41 -22.55 -1.40 7.25
CA ARG A 41 -22.64 -2.62 6.45
C ARG A 41 -23.64 -3.60 7.07
N LYS A 42 -23.59 -3.79 8.39
CA LYS A 42 -24.56 -4.63 9.12
C LYS A 42 -25.94 -3.98 9.19
N ARG A 43 -26.00 -2.66 9.42
CA ARG A 43 -27.25 -1.91 9.57
C ARG A 43 -28.16 -1.99 8.35
N TYR A 44 -27.62 -1.84 7.14
CA TYR A 44 -28.42 -1.86 5.90
C TYR A 44 -28.43 -3.23 5.21
N SER A 45 -27.77 -4.24 5.78
CA SER A 45 -27.80 -5.60 5.22
C SER A 45 -29.22 -6.15 5.23
N PRO A 46 -29.70 -6.74 4.10
CA PRO A 46 -31.05 -7.29 4.02
C PRO A 46 -31.21 -8.50 4.96
N TRP A 47 -32.28 -8.51 5.77
CA TRP A 47 -32.52 -9.58 6.75
C TRP A 47 -32.71 -10.96 6.12
N GLN A 48 -33.16 -11.01 4.85
CA GLN A 48 -33.36 -12.26 4.10
C GLN A 48 -32.09 -12.77 3.40
N LYS A 49 -30.94 -12.11 3.59
CA LYS A 49 -29.69 -12.41 2.86
C LYS A 49 -29.82 -12.31 1.34
N GLY A 50 -30.69 -11.42 0.85
CA GLY A 50 -30.79 -11.08 -0.57
C GLY A 50 -29.58 -10.30 -1.07
N VAL A 51 -29.56 -9.99 -2.36
CA VAL A 51 -28.51 -9.15 -2.97
C VAL A 51 -28.50 -7.79 -2.28
N TYR A 52 -27.34 -7.43 -1.73
CA TYR A 52 -27.11 -6.17 -1.05
C TYR A 52 -26.28 -5.29 -1.96
N GLY A 53 -26.83 -4.19 -2.46
CA GLY A 53 -26.20 -3.42 -3.51
C GLY A 53 -27.16 -2.48 -4.23
N GLY A 54 -26.72 -1.93 -5.35
CA GLY A 54 -27.55 -1.09 -6.20
C GLY A 54 -26.84 -0.65 -7.47
N GLU A 55 -27.53 0.21 -8.21
CA GLU A 55 -27.06 0.79 -9.46
C GLU A 55 -27.34 2.29 -9.48
N LEU A 56 -26.38 3.07 -9.97
CA LEU A 56 -26.53 4.50 -10.23
C LEU A 56 -26.13 4.81 -11.66
N GLN A 57 -26.86 5.71 -12.30
CA GLN A 57 -26.44 6.30 -13.56
C GLN A 57 -26.01 7.74 -13.35
N PHE A 58 -24.91 8.15 -13.97
CA PHE A 58 -24.37 9.50 -13.87
C PHE A 58 -23.71 9.91 -15.19
N GLU A 59 -23.49 11.21 -15.34
CA GLU A 59 -22.78 11.79 -16.47
C GLU A 59 -21.51 12.49 -15.98
N SER A 60 -20.40 12.28 -16.68
CA SER A 60 -19.15 13.01 -16.46
C SER A 60 -18.50 13.30 -17.81
N GLU A 61 -18.02 14.54 -17.99
CA GLU A 61 -17.33 15.00 -19.22
C GLU A 61 -18.10 14.66 -20.52
N GLY A 62 -19.44 14.70 -20.48
CA GLY A 62 -20.33 14.41 -21.62
C GLY A 62 -20.51 12.91 -21.95
N LYS A 63 -19.98 12.02 -21.10
CA LYS A 63 -20.15 10.56 -21.20
C LYS A 63 -21.03 10.05 -20.06
N GLN A 64 -21.94 9.13 -20.39
CA GLN A 64 -22.93 8.59 -19.48
C GLN A 64 -22.52 7.18 -19.02
N TYR A 65 -22.55 6.98 -17.72
CA TYR A 65 -22.08 5.78 -17.04
C TYR A 65 -23.18 5.15 -16.21
N SER A 66 -23.15 3.83 -16.10
CA SER A 66 -23.84 3.08 -15.06
C SER A 66 -22.81 2.43 -14.15
N VAL A 67 -22.92 2.68 -12.85
CA VAL A 67 -22.15 1.99 -11.82
C VAL A 67 -23.06 1.02 -11.08
N ARG A 68 -22.66 -0.24 -11.02
CA ARG A 68 -23.29 -1.27 -10.19
C ARG A 68 -22.33 -1.69 -9.08
N ARG A 69 -22.83 -1.74 -7.85
CA ARG A 69 -22.11 -2.32 -6.71
C ARG A 69 -22.94 -3.40 -6.05
N THR A 70 -22.26 -4.48 -5.68
CA THR A 70 -22.78 -5.51 -4.77
C THR A 70 -21.85 -5.57 -3.57
N PHE A 71 -22.44 -5.76 -2.40
CA PHE A 71 -21.77 -5.72 -1.12
C PHE A 71 -21.88 -7.08 -0.45
N GLY A 72 -20.73 -7.69 -0.19
CA GLY A 72 -20.67 -8.95 0.52
C GLY A 72 -20.72 -8.78 2.04
N SER A 73 -20.47 -9.86 2.76
CA SER A 73 -20.38 -9.82 4.23
C SER A 73 -19.14 -9.05 4.70
N LYS A 74 -18.13 -8.92 3.84
CA LYS A 74 -16.86 -8.23 4.07
C LYS A 74 -16.48 -7.43 2.83
N SER A 75 -15.69 -6.37 2.99
CA SER A 75 -15.21 -5.55 1.86
C SER A 75 -14.49 -6.35 0.75
N ALA A 76 -13.80 -7.44 1.09
CA ALA A 76 -13.14 -8.30 0.09
C ALA A 76 -14.12 -9.08 -0.81
N GLU A 77 -15.40 -9.12 -0.46
CA GLU A 77 -16.47 -9.77 -1.22
C GLU A 77 -17.31 -8.73 -2.00
N ASP A 78 -16.93 -7.46 -1.98
CA ASP A 78 -17.63 -6.42 -2.72
C ASP A 78 -17.27 -6.48 -4.21
N GLU A 79 -18.24 -6.22 -5.08
CA GLU A 79 -18.03 -6.10 -6.51
C GLU A 79 -18.37 -4.69 -6.99
N PHE A 80 -17.60 -4.23 -7.97
CA PHE A 80 -17.78 -2.94 -8.63
C PHE A 80 -17.72 -3.15 -10.13
N GLN A 81 -18.74 -2.66 -10.83
CA GLN A 81 -18.79 -2.67 -12.29
C GLN A 81 -19.20 -1.29 -12.80
N LEU A 82 -18.38 -0.74 -13.69
CA LEU A 82 -18.69 0.48 -14.43
C LEU A 82 -18.95 0.13 -15.89
N THR A 83 -20.04 0.64 -16.44
CA THR A 83 -20.49 0.40 -17.81
C THR A 83 -20.73 1.73 -18.50
N ASP A 84 -20.21 1.88 -19.72
CA ASP A 84 -20.61 2.98 -20.60
C ASP A 84 -22.01 2.69 -21.14
N THR A 85 -22.96 3.56 -20.83
CA THR A 85 -24.38 3.35 -21.19
C THR A 85 -24.65 3.49 -22.68
N LYS A 86 -23.81 4.21 -23.44
CA LYS A 86 -23.95 4.34 -24.89
C LYS A 86 -23.54 3.06 -25.60
N THR A 87 -22.45 2.44 -25.15
CA THR A 87 -21.91 1.22 -25.77
C THR A 87 -22.43 -0.06 -25.11
N ASN A 88 -22.97 0.04 -23.88
CA ASN A 88 -23.32 -1.07 -22.99
C ASN A 88 -22.15 -2.01 -22.70
N LEU A 89 -20.92 -1.50 -22.78
CA LEU A 89 -19.72 -2.27 -22.50
C LEU A 89 -19.11 -1.86 -21.16
N PRO A 90 -18.57 -2.82 -20.38
CA PRO A 90 -17.77 -2.50 -19.20
C PRO A 90 -16.59 -1.60 -19.55
N CYS A 91 -16.31 -0.62 -18.70
CA CYS A 91 -15.17 0.28 -18.85
C CYS A 91 -14.46 0.50 -17.51
N SER A 92 -13.27 1.09 -17.56
CA SER A 92 -12.40 1.31 -16.40
C SER A 92 -12.03 2.79 -16.24
N ASP A 93 -12.88 3.69 -16.72
CA ASP A 93 -12.67 5.15 -16.65
C ASP A 93 -12.67 5.65 -15.21
N PHE A 94 -13.44 4.98 -14.34
CA PHE A 94 -13.46 5.21 -12.89
C PHE A 94 -13.21 3.91 -12.12
N THR A 95 -12.66 4.03 -10.92
CA THR A 95 -12.43 2.89 -10.02
C THR A 95 -13.50 2.79 -8.93
N GLN A 96 -13.33 1.81 -8.04
CA GLN A 96 -14.11 1.68 -6.81
C GLN A 96 -14.02 2.90 -5.86
N ASN A 97 -13.10 3.85 -6.10
CA ASN A 97 -13.03 5.14 -5.41
C ASN A 97 -13.82 6.25 -6.14
N LEU A 98 -14.91 5.86 -6.80
CA LEU A 98 -15.75 6.69 -7.67
C LEU A 98 -16.05 8.09 -7.11
N GLY A 99 -16.48 8.20 -5.85
CA GLY A 99 -16.82 9.49 -5.24
C GLY A 99 -15.62 10.45 -5.17
N GLU A 100 -14.43 9.95 -4.83
CA GLU A 100 -13.21 10.78 -4.76
C GLU A 100 -12.77 11.21 -6.16
N GLU A 101 -12.91 10.33 -7.15
CA GLU A 101 -12.53 10.62 -8.53
C GLU A 101 -13.47 11.64 -9.18
N LEU A 102 -14.79 11.53 -8.92
CA LEU A 102 -15.80 12.45 -9.45
C LEU A 102 -15.74 13.81 -8.79
N PHE A 103 -15.73 13.86 -7.46
CA PHE A 103 -15.90 15.11 -6.73
C PHE A 103 -14.59 15.75 -6.27
N ARG A 104 -13.47 15.02 -6.37
CA ARG A 104 -12.15 15.47 -5.90
C ARG A 104 -12.13 15.85 -4.41
N ILE A 105 -13.01 15.25 -3.63
CA ILE A 105 -13.13 15.39 -2.17
C ILE A 105 -13.26 14.01 -1.53
N ASP A 106 -12.87 13.91 -0.27
CA ASP A 106 -13.01 12.67 0.50
C ASP A 106 -14.45 12.42 0.96
N ALA A 107 -14.72 11.20 1.40
CA ALA A 107 -16.03 10.76 1.86
C ALA A 107 -16.60 11.60 3.03
N GLY A 108 -15.75 12.08 3.94
CA GLY A 108 -16.17 12.89 5.08
C GLY A 108 -16.59 14.31 4.66
N SER A 109 -15.86 14.90 3.72
CA SER A 109 -16.20 16.19 3.12
C SER A 109 -17.51 16.12 2.30
N PHE A 110 -17.68 15.04 1.52
CA PHE A 110 -18.93 14.81 0.78
C PHE A 110 -20.13 14.66 1.73
N GLU A 111 -19.98 13.94 2.84
CA GLU A 111 -21.06 13.74 3.80
C GLU A 111 -21.59 15.05 4.37
N ARG A 112 -20.70 15.99 4.71
CA ARG A 112 -21.07 17.33 5.19
C ARG A 112 -21.84 18.15 4.15
N THR A 113 -21.67 17.82 2.87
CA THR A 113 -22.35 18.49 1.75
C THR A 113 -23.73 17.90 1.48
N ILE A 114 -23.88 16.57 1.58
CA ILE A 114 -25.17 15.89 1.35
C ILE A 114 -26.11 15.92 2.57
N PHE A 115 -25.54 15.99 3.78
CA PHE A 115 -26.26 16.07 5.04
C PHE A 115 -26.09 17.47 5.65
N ILE A 116 -26.70 18.46 5.03
CA ILE A 116 -27.04 19.68 5.77
C ILE A 116 -28.18 19.26 6.71
N SER A 117 -27.83 19.00 7.98
CA SER A 117 -28.75 18.47 8.99
C SER A 117 -29.89 19.46 9.26
N GLN A 118 -31.09 18.96 9.54
CA GLN A 118 -32.18 19.81 10.09
C GLN A 118 -31.74 20.59 11.34
N ASN A 119 -30.80 20.05 12.13
CA ASN A 119 -30.27 20.72 13.32
C ASN A 119 -29.21 21.80 13.03
N ASP A 120 -28.64 21.84 11.82
CA ASP A 120 -27.77 22.97 11.40
C ASP A 120 -28.58 24.19 10.98
N CYS A 121 -29.92 24.08 10.94
CA CYS A 121 -30.86 25.18 10.65
C CYS A 121 -31.68 25.64 11.87
N GLU A 122 -31.52 25.04 13.07
CA GLU A 122 -32.14 25.57 14.29
C GLU A 122 -31.25 26.65 14.91
N THR A 123 -31.46 27.89 14.48
CA THR A 123 -30.94 29.08 15.17
C THR A 123 -31.74 29.33 16.44
N PHE A 124 -31.44 28.63 17.53
CA PHE A 124 -31.81 29.13 18.86
C PHE A 124 -30.81 30.22 19.25
N VAL A 125 -31.13 31.45 18.85
CA VAL A 125 -30.39 32.65 19.22
C VAL A 125 -30.34 32.75 20.75
N THR A 126 -29.16 32.52 21.30
CA THR A 126 -28.82 32.90 22.69
C THR A 126 -27.51 33.65 22.66
N ASP A 127 -27.36 34.66 23.52
CA ASP A 127 -26.29 35.68 23.47
C ASP A 127 -24.85 35.11 23.53
N GLY A 128 -24.68 33.86 23.97
CA GLY A 128 -23.39 33.14 23.89
C GLY A 128 -22.97 32.74 22.46
N ILE A 129 -23.91 32.70 21.51
CA ILE A 129 -23.67 32.36 20.10
C ILE A 129 -23.00 33.52 19.36
N ASN A 130 -23.32 34.79 19.66
CA ASN A 130 -22.64 35.93 19.02
C ASN A 130 -21.13 35.97 19.34
N ALA A 131 -20.73 35.50 20.52
CA ALA A 131 -19.32 35.40 20.90
C ALA A 131 -18.60 34.17 20.30
N LYS A 132 -19.34 33.16 19.85
CA LYS A 132 -18.78 31.93 19.22
C LYS A 132 -18.88 31.91 17.70
N ILE A 133 -19.83 32.64 17.09
CA ILE A 133 -19.93 32.78 15.63
C ILE A 133 -18.71 33.50 15.07
N GLY A 134 -18.14 34.47 15.80
CA GLY A 134 -16.86 35.08 15.43
C GLY A 134 -15.69 34.08 15.37
N ASN A 135 -15.81 32.92 16.03
CA ASN A 135 -14.77 31.88 16.06
C ASN A 135 -15.07 30.67 15.16
N LEU A 136 -16.30 30.49 14.66
CA LEU A 136 -16.65 29.37 13.79
C LEU A 136 -16.34 29.62 12.31
N ALA A 137 -16.19 30.89 11.92
CA ALA A 137 -15.74 31.28 10.59
C ALA A 137 -14.20 31.24 10.45
N GLU A 138 -13.44 31.24 11.56
CA GLU A 138 -11.97 31.36 11.54
C GLU A 138 -11.21 30.04 11.75
N ASN A 139 -11.87 28.90 11.97
CA ASN A 139 -11.20 27.59 12.02
C ASN A 139 -12.18 26.55 11.43
N THR A 140 -11.90 25.78 10.38
CA THR A 140 -10.83 24.78 10.38
C THR A 140 -10.67 24.08 9.00
N ASP A 141 -10.38 24.82 7.92
CA ASP A 141 -10.02 24.20 6.62
C ASP A 141 -8.51 24.23 6.32
N ASP A 142 -7.69 24.90 7.13
CA ASP A 142 -6.22 24.94 6.90
C ASP A 142 -5.39 24.12 7.92
N ILE A 143 -5.88 23.90 9.15
CA ILE A 143 -5.07 23.28 10.23
C ILE A 143 -5.10 21.74 10.20
N ASN A 144 -6.20 21.12 9.75
CA ASN A 144 -6.31 19.65 9.74
C ASN A 144 -5.52 18.98 8.60
N ASN A 145 -5.16 19.74 7.56
CA ASN A 145 -4.34 19.24 6.46
C ASN A 145 -2.85 19.23 6.85
N PHE A 146 -2.40 20.21 7.64
CA PHE A 146 -1.01 20.27 8.12
C PHE A 146 -0.68 19.12 9.06
N GLU A 147 -1.50 18.85 10.07
CA GLU A 147 -1.21 17.80 11.05
C GLU A 147 -1.25 16.39 10.42
N THR A 148 -2.13 16.20 9.43
CA THR A 148 -2.23 14.95 8.67
C THR A 148 -1.06 14.78 7.70
N ALA A 149 -0.67 15.85 7.00
CA ALA A 149 0.51 15.86 6.13
C ALA A 149 1.79 15.64 6.94
N ASP A 150 1.93 16.28 8.09
CA ASP A 150 3.08 16.15 8.99
C ASP A 150 3.16 14.75 9.58
N LYS A 151 2.04 14.13 9.97
CA LYS A 151 2.01 12.72 10.38
C LYS A 151 2.45 11.79 9.23
N ARG A 152 1.95 11.97 8.01
CA ARG A 152 2.37 11.17 6.84
C ARG A 152 3.85 11.35 6.51
N LEU A 153 4.37 12.56 6.60
CA LEU A 153 5.79 12.88 6.40
C LEU A 153 6.66 12.23 7.48
N ASN A 154 6.26 12.32 8.75
CA ASN A 154 6.96 11.69 9.86
C ASN A 154 6.92 10.15 9.77
N ASP A 155 5.81 9.56 9.35
CA ASP A 155 5.70 8.11 9.13
C ASP A 155 6.61 7.65 7.99
N LEU A 156 6.65 8.40 6.88
CA LEU A 156 7.56 8.13 5.77
C LEU A 156 9.03 8.25 6.22
N LEU A 157 9.38 9.31 6.94
CA LEU A 157 10.73 9.54 7.49
C LEU A 157 11.13 8.40 8.44
N ASN A 158 10.22 7.94 9.29
CA ASN A 158 10.45 6.85 10.22
C ASN A 158 10.63 5.51 9.49
N SER A 159 9.86 5.26 8.42
CA SER A 159 9.95 4.04 7.60
C SER A 159 11.26 3.97 6.80
N MET A 160 11.79 5.12 6.38
CA MET A 160 13.04 5.24 5.61
C MET A 160 14.27 5.50 6.48
N SER A 161 14.12 5.55 7.81
CA SER A 161 15.17 5.96 8.72
C SER A 161 16.43 5.07 8.62
N PRO A 162 17.64 5.66 8.51
CA PRO A 162 18.90 4.94 8.53
C PRO A 162 19.32 4.46 9.93
N SER A 163 18.69 4.96 11.00
CA SER A 163 19.07 4.67 12.39
C SER A 163 18.15 3.64 13.06
N ARG A 164 16.88 3.50 12.63
CA ARG A 164 15.94 2.52 13.21
C ARG A 164 16.14 1.12 12.62
N LYS A 165 16.02 0.08 13.46
CA LYS A 165 16.17 -1.33 13.07
C LYS A 165 15.11 -1.79 12.06
N THR A 166 13.93 -1.17 12.07
CA THR A 166 12.82 -1.41 11.14
C THR A 166 12.86 -0.52 9.88
N GLY A 167 13.80 0.42 9.79
CA GLY A 167 13.92 1.32 8.66
C GLY A 167 14.54 0.62 7.45
N SER A 168 13.94 0.80 6.27
CA SER A 168 14.38 0.14 5.03
C SER A 168 15.86 0.41 4.70
N LEU A 169 16.34 1.64 4.93
CA LEU A 169 17.70 2.04 4.63
C LEU A 169 18.76 1.38 5.54
N ARG A 170 18.42 1.16 6.83
CA ARG A 170 19.26 0.39 7.76
C ARG A 170 19.34 -1.07 7.32
N GLN A 171 18.20 -1.68 6.99
CA GLN A 171 18.15 -3.07 6.50
C GLN A 171 18.97 -3.26 5.22
N SER A 172 18.88 -2.32 4.27
CA SER A 172 19.70 -2.36 3.06
C SER A 172 21.19 -2.20 3.35
N LYS A 173 21.59 -1.33 4.28
CA LYS A 173 23.01 -1.19 4.71
C LYS A 173 23.55 -2.44 5.40
N ASP A 174 22.76 -3.06 6.27
CA ASP A 174 23.12 -4.29 6.95
C ASP A 174 23.29 -5.43 5.91
N ARG A 175 22.36 -5.53 4.95
CA ARG A 175 22.44 -6.47 3.81
C ARG A 175 23.70 -6.26 2.96
N ILE A 176 24.06 -5.00 2.67
CA ILE A 176 25.31 -4.68 1.93
C ILE A 176 26.55 -5.12 2.72
N THR A 177 26.55 -4.90 4.04
CA THR A 177 27.68 -5.26 4.90
C THR A 177 27.84 -6.78 4.99
N GLU A 178 26.73 -7.50 5.12
CA GLU A 178 26.71 -8.96 5.12
C GLU A 178 27.23 -9.51 3.79
N LEU A 179 26.72 -9.02 2.65
CA LEU A 179 27.19 -9.43 1.32
C LEU A 179 28.67 -9.13 1.11
N LYS A 180 29.18 -7.98 1.55
CA LYS A 180 30.61 -7.66 1.49
C LYS A 180 31.46 -8.63 2.32
N THR A 181 30.96 -9.05 3.47
CA THR A 181 31.65 -10.02 4.33
C THR A 181 31.71 -11.39 3.66
N GLN A 182 30.61 -11.82 3.04
CA GLN A 182 30.56 -13.07 2.27
C GLN A 182 31.53 -13.06 1.08
N ILE A 183 31.60 -11.95 0.34
CA ILE A 183 32.55 -11.77 -0.77
C ILE A 183 33.99 -11.88 -0.26
N ARG A 184 34.33 -11.20 0.84
CA ARG A 184 35.66 -11.27 1.43
C ARG A 184 36.05 -12.69 1.84
N ASN A 185 35.14 -13.39 2.53
CA ASN A 185 35.38 -14.76 2.95
C ASN A 185 35.56 -15.70 1.75
N GLY A 186 34.79 -15.51 0.67
CA GLY A 186 34.96 -16.22 -0.58
C GLY A 186 36.32 -15.97 -1.22
N GLN A 187 36.79 -14.72 -1.22
CA GLN A 187 38.13 -14.37 -1.72
C GLN A 187 39.25 -15.03 -0.92
N GLU A 188 39.13 -15.08 0.41
CA GLU A 188 40.09 -15.75 1.29
C GLU A 188 40.14 -17.27 1.04
N ILE A 189 38.99 -17.89 0.81
CA ILE A 189 38.91 -19.31 0.41
C ILE A 189 39.58 -19.52 -0.96
N GLN A 190 39.37 -18.62 -1.91
CA GLN A 190 39.99 -18.73 -3.22
C GLN A 190 41.51 -18.58 -3.16
N ASN A 191 42.01 -17.61 -2.39
CA ASN A 191 43.45 -17.41 -2.17
C ASN A 191 44.09 -18.62 -1.48
N THR A 192 43.42 -19.22 -0.49
CA THR A 192 43.92 -20.43 0.17
C THR A 192 43.93 -21.62 -0.79
N MET A 193 42.91 -21.78 -1.63
CA MET A 193 42.86 -22.81 -2.67
C MET A 193 44.00 -22.67 -3.68
N GLU A 194 44.27 -21.45 -4.17
CA GLU A 194 45.40 -21.17 -5.06
C GLU A 194 46.76 -21.47 -4.40
N SER A 195 46.91 -21.16 -3.10
CA SER A 195 48.13 -21.47 -2.35
C SER A 195 48.34 -22.97 -2.09
N ILE A 196 47.26 -23.76 -2.06
CA ILE A 196 47.32 -25.22 -1.94
C ILE A 196 47.64 -25.83 -3.31
N ASP A 197 47.05 -25.30 -4.38
CA ASP A 197 47.27 -25.79 -5.75
C ASP A 197 48.71 -25.52 -6.23
N THR A 198 49.29 -24.38 -5.87
CA THR A 198 50.73 -24.09 -6.10
C THR A 198 51.63 -25.04 -5.32
N ARG A 199 51.35 -25.29 -4.03
CA ARG A 199 52.09 -26.28 -3.22
C ARG A 199 52.00 -27.70 -3.77
N LYS A 200 50.84 -28.12 -4.28
CA LYS A 200 50.68 -29.42 -4.95
C LYS A 200 51.49 -29.50 -6.24
N LYS A 201 51.45 -28.47 -7.09
CA LYS A 201 52.25 -28.39 -8.32
C LYS A 201 53.75 -28.39 -8.06
N ASP A 202 54.20 -27.79 -6.95
CA ASP A 202 55.60 -27.79 -6.54
C ASP A 202 56.03 -29.14 -5.94
N GLY A 203 55.13 -29.81 -5.20
CA GLY A 203 55.32 -31.20 -4.76
C GLY A 203 55.47 -32.16 -5.94
N ASP A 204 54.55 -32.12 -6.90
CA ASP A 204 54.59 -32.94 -8.13
C ASP A 204 55.86 -32.67 -8.97
N ARG A 205 56.36 -31.43 -8.99
CA ARG A 205 57.63 -31.09 -9.65
C ARG A 205 58.86 -31.60 -8.90
N GLY A 206 58.82 -31.59 -7.56
CA GLY A 206 59.86 -32.17 -6.72
C GLY A 206 59.97 -33.69 -6.89
N GLU A 207 58.84 -34.38 -6.93
CA GLU A 207 58.79 -35.83 -7.14
C GLU A 207 59.26 -36.25 -8.55
N ARG A 208 58.88 -35.49 -9.60
CA ARG A 208 59.39 -35.75 -10.97
C ARG A 208 60.91 -35.53 -11.10
N LYS A 209 61.48 -34.57 -10.36
CA LYS A 209 62.94 -34.35 -10.34
C LYS A 209 63.67 -35.42 -9.54
N ALA A 210 63.09 -35.92 -8.45
CA ALA A 210 63.65 -37.04 -7.69
C ALA A 210 63.64 -38.35 -8.50
N PHE A 211 62.56 -38.61 -9.26
CA PHE A 211 62.46 -39.77 -10.14
C PHE A 211 63.47 -39.74 -11.32
N CYS A 212 63.81 -38.56 -11.83
CA CYS A 212 64.81 -38.42 -12.92
C CYS A 212 66.27 -38.43 -12.41
N GLY A 213 66.50 -38.28 -11.11
CA GLY A 213 67.83 -38.16 -10.50
C GLY A 213 68.47 -39.48 -10.05
N THR A 214 67.72 -40.58 -9.99
CA THR A 214 68.19 -41.85 -9.39
C THR A 214 68.78 -42.88 -10.36
N ASP A 215 68.88 -42.59 -11.67
CA ASP A 215 69.33 -43.55 -12.68
C ASP A 215 70.77 -43.35 -13.21
N ARG A 216 71.66 -42.63 -12.50
CA ARG A 216 73.08 -42.52 -12.93
C ARG A 216 74.10 -42.64 -11.81
N THR A 217 74.18 -43.80 -11.17
CA THR A 217 75.46 -44.26 -10.58
C THR A 217 75.50 -45.79 -10.54
N ALA A 218 76.03 -46.46 -11.57
CA ALA A 218 76.59 -47.81 -11.46
C ALA A 218 77.56 -48.13 -12.62
N GLY A 219 78.82 -48.41 -12.28
CA GLY A 219 79.89 -48.92 -13.16
C GLY A 219 80.68 -47.80 -13.86
N GLU A 220 82.01 -47.69 -13.81
CA GLU A 220 83.03 -48.74 -13.77
C GLU A 220 84.36 -48.25 -13.16
N THR A 221 84.99 -49.15 -12.40
CA THR A 221 86.38 -49.11 -11.91
C THR A 221 87.42 -49.38 -13.01
N LYS A 222 88.68 -48.97 -12.71
CA LYS A 222 90.00 -49.30 -13.31
C LYS A 222 90.55 -48.16 -14.19
N GLY A 223 91.82 -47.75 -14.10
CA GLY A 223 92.95 -48.21 -13.32
C GLY A 223 94.22 -47.46 -13.76
N THR A 224 95.26 -47.59 -12.93
CA THR A 224 96.70 -47.56 -13.27
C THR A 224 97.34 -46.30 -13.86
N GLY A 225 98.46 -45.88 -13.24
CA GLY A 225 99.62 -45.42 -13.99
C GLY A 225 100.44 -44.29 -13.34
N ASN A 226 101.57 -44.66 -12.73
CA ASN A 226 102.74 -43.82 -12.41
C ASN A 226 103.11 -42.84 -13.55
N LEU A 227 103.81 -41.72 -13.37
CA LEU A 227 104.94 -41.34 -12.49
C LEU A 227 104.80 -39.88 -12.05
#